data_AF-A0A952DT98-F1
#
_entry.id   AF-A0A952DT98-F1
#
_cell.length_a   1.000
_cell.length_b   1.000
_cell.length_c   1.000
_cell.angle_alpha   90.00
_cell.angle_beta   90.00
_cell.angle_gamma   90.00
#
_symmetry.space_group_name_H-M   'P 1'
#
loop_
_entity.id
_entity.type
_entity.pdbx_description
1 polymer ?
#
loop_
_entity_poly.entity_id
_entity_poly.type
_entity_poly.pdbx_seq_one_letter_code
_entity_poly.pdbx_strand_id
1 'polypeptide(L)'
;MTDHKNISSYNDISEQQLLDYINNKLSQKERNDVELKMAESNFVHDAIEGLGNFNNKKDIEQVVHELNHHLHKQTGIKKHRKHRRKMNEQGLIIVAIIVILLLIMFGYFVIKELR
;
A
#
# COMPACT_ATOMS: atom_id res chain seq x y z
N MET A 1 2.41 -14.38 -4.13
CA MET A 1 3.11 -14.25 -2.84
C MET A 1 3.58 -12.81 -2.76
N THR A 2 2.82 -11.92 -2.12
CA THR A 2 3.24 -10.52 -1.93
C THR A 2 4.23 -10.48 -0.80
N ASP A 3 5.49 -10.26 -1.15
CA ASP A 3 6.60 -10.06 -0.24
C ASP A 3 6.24 -8.94 0.76
N HIS A 4 6.21 -9.29 2.05
CA HIS A 4 5.75 -8.43 3.14
C HIS A 4 6.83 -7.39 3.50
N LYS A 5 7.24 -6.57 2.54
CA LYS A 5 8.34 -5.63 2.76
C LYS A 5 7.84 -4.36 3.43
N ASN A 6 8.35 -4.15 4.65
CA ASN A 6 8.16 -2.98 5.49
C ASN A 6 8.23 -1.66 4.72
N ILE A 7 7.27 -0.79 5.00
CA ILE A 7 7.12 0.55 4.40
C ILE A 7 8.19 1.56 4.87
N SER A 8 9.03 1.21 5.84
CA SER A 8 10.04 2.06 6.48
C SER A 8 11.45 1.96 5.85
N SER A 9 11.54 1.75 4.53
CA SER A 9 12.84 1.55 3.84
C SER A 9 13.71 2.82 3.70
N TYR A 10 13.31 3.96 4.26
CA TYR A 10 13.97 5.26 4.06
C TYR A 10 15.06 5.59 5.09
N ASN A 11 15.24 4.78 6.14
CA ASN A 11 16.14 5.13 7.25
C ASN A 11 17.36 4.20 7.34
N ASP A 12 18.49 4.76 7.74
CA ASP A 12 19.76 4.05 8.02
C ASP A 12 19.74 3.22 9.31
N ILE A 13 18.57 3.09 9.93
CA ILE A 13 18.28 2.26 11.10
C ILE A 13 17.07 1.38 10.80
N SER A 14 17.20 0.09 11.11
CA SER A 14 16.08 -0.85 11.01
C SER A 14 15.16 -0.77 12.24
N GLU A 15 13.88 -1.05 12.03
CA GLU A 15 12.88 -1.17 13.10
C GLU A 15 13.31 -2.18 14.18
N GLN A 16 13.89 -3.30 13.75
CA GLN A 16 14.38 -4.33 14.67
C GLN A 16 15.50 -3.79 15.58
N GLN A 17 16.43 -2.99 15.02
CA GLN A 17 17.49 -2.36 15.82
C GLN A 17 16.94 -1.36 16.84
N LEU A 18 15.89 -0.60 16.51
CA LEU A 18 15.22 0.29 17.47
C LEU A 18 14.58 -0.50 18.62
N LEU A 19 13.88 -1.59 18.29
CA LEU A 19 13.28 -2.47 19.30
C LEU A 19 14.36 -3.11 20.18
N ASP A 20 15.46 -3.59 19.59
CA ASP A 20 16.55 -4.21 20.33
C ASP A 20 17.30 -3.20 21.22
N TYR A 21 17.41 -1.94 20.79
CA TYR A 21 17.95 -0.83 21.61
C TYR A 21 17.11 -0.63 22.88
N ILE A 22 15.79 -0.47 22.73
CA ILE A 22 14.85 -0.31 23.85
C ILE A 22 14.81 -1.56 24.74
N ASN A 23 15.06 -2.73 24.15
CA ASN A 23 15.13 -3.99 24.87
C ASN A 23 16.47 -4.25 25.55
N ASN A 24 17.45 -3.35 25.45
CA ASN A 24 18.79 -3.51 25.99
C ASN A 24 19.50 -4.79 25.47
N LYS A 25 19.14 -5.24 24.27
CA LYS A 25 19.66 -6.46 23.62
C LYS A 25 20.86 -6.20 22.71
N LEU A 26 21.12 -4.93 22.39
CA LEU A 26 22.23 -4.52 21.54
C LEU A 26 23.58 -4.58 22.27
N SER A 27 24.63 -4.95 21.53
CA SER A 27 26.01 -4.83 21.99
C SER A 27 26.40 -3.34 22.20
N GLN A 28 27.48 -3.09 22.94
CA GLN A 28 27.93 -1.72 23.20
C GLN A 28 28.22 -0.93 21.92
N LYS A 29 28.78 -1.61 20.90
CA LYS A 29 29.08 -0.99 19.60
C LYS A 29 27.82 -0.58 18.86
N GLU A 30 26.80 -1.43 18.87
CA GLU A 30 25.52 -1.16 18.18
C GLU A 30 24.71 -0.08 18.90
N ARG A 31 24.77 -0.01 20.24
CA ARG A 31 24.16 1.08 20.99
C ARG A 31 24.75 2.44 20.65
N ASN A 32 26.07 2.53 20.60
CA ASN A 32 26.74 3.78 20.23
C ASN A 32 26.35 4.23 18.80
N ASP A 33 26.17 3.29 17.87
CA ASP A 33 25.70 3.60 16.51
C ASP A 33 24.27 4.16 16.51
N VAL A 34 23.39 3.58 17.34
CA VAL A 34 22.01 4.09 17.51
C VAL A 34 22.00 5.46 18.18
N GLU A 35 22.83 5.69 19.20
CA GLU A 35 22.95 6.99 19.88
C GLU A 35 23.47 8.08 18.95
N LEU A 36 24.45 7.78 18.10
CA LEU A 36 24.94 8.71 17.08
C LEU A 36 23.82 9.11 16.11
N LYS A 37 23.09 8.11 15.59
CA LYS A 37 21.98 8.34 14.66
C LYS A 37 20.78 9.04 15.30
N MET A 38 20.55 8.81 16.59
CA MET A 38 19.55 9.54 17.37
C MET A 38 19.91 11.03 17.48
N ALA A 39 21.20 11.34 17.66
CA ALA A 39 21.67 12.73 17.71
C ALA A 39 21.62 13.43 16.33
N GLU A 40 21.79 12.68 15.23
CA GLU A 40 21.77 13.22 13.87
C GLU A 40 20.35 13.35 13.28
N SER A 41 19.39 12.56 13.76
CA SER A 41 18.04 12.49 13.20
C SER A 41 16.95 12.69 14.24
N ASN A 42 16.25 13.82 14.15
CA ASN A 42 15.04 14.11 14.93
C ASN A 42 13.99 13.00 14.76
N PHE A 43 13.91 12.37 13.58
CA PHE A 43 12.98 11.27 13.35
C PHE A 43 13.32 10.03 14.20
N VAL A 44 14.61 9.69 14.30
CA VAL A 44 15.06 8.55 15.12
C VAL A 44 14.85 8.85 16.61
N HIS A 45 15.11 10.09 17.03
CA HIS A 45 14.83 10.54 18.38
C HIS A 45 13.34 10.39 18.74
N ASP A 46 12.44 10.95 17.93
CA ASP A 46 10.99 10.88 18.13
C ASP A 46 10.49 9.42 18.14
N ALA A 47 11.06 8.56 17.29
CA ALA A 47 10.71 7.14 17.23
C ALA A 47 11.09 6.40 18.52
N ILE A 48 12.27 6.67 19.08
CA ILE A 48 12.73 6.04 20.34
C ILE A 48 11.91 6.54 21.53
N GLU A 49 11.62 7.84 21.60
CA GLU A 49 10.74 8.41 22.63
C GLU A 49 9.33 7.80 22.55
N GLY A 50 8.75 7.76 21.34
CA GLY A 50 7.43 7.19 21.10
C GLY A 50 7.34 5.71 21.47
N LEU A 51 8.34 4.90 21.10
CA LEU A 51 8.39 3.48 21.45
C LEU A 51 8.67 3.25 22.95
N GLY A 52 9.42 4.15 23.60
CA GLY A 52 9.72 4.08 25.04
C GLY A 52 8.48 4.28 25.93
N ASN A 53 7.45 4.97 25.42
CA ASN A 53 6.19 5.20 26.14
C ASN A 53 5.31 3.94 26.28
N PHE A 54 5.65 2.85 25.60
CA PHE A 54 4.91 1.59 25.70
C PHE A 54 5.42 0.76 26.88
N ASN A 55 4.57 0.61 27.92
CA ASN A 55 4.89 -0.18 29.10
C ASN A 55 5.01 -1.69 28.82
N ASN A 56 4.28 -2.20 27.82
CA ASN A 56 4.17 -3.63 27.56
C ASN A 56 4.57 -3.97 26.13
N LYS A 57 5.61 -4.79 26.00
CA LYS A 57 6.36 -4.99 24.76
C LYS A 57 5.62 -5.85 23.72
N LYS A 58 4.79 -6.78 24.20
CA LYS A 58 3.91 -7.60 23.33
C LYS A 58 2.89 -6.74 22.59
N ASP A 59 2.49 -5.62 23.17
CA ASP A 59 1.48 -4.74 22.59
C ASP A 59 2.07 -4.03 21.36
N ILE A 60 3.37 -3.73 21.35
CA ILE A 60 4.05 -3.08 20.21
C ILE A 60 4.02 -3.99 18.98
N GLU A 61 4.44 -5.25 19.11
CA GLU A 61 4.47 -6.19 17.97
C GLU A 61 3.08 -6.42 17.39
N GLN A 62 2.06 -6.55 18.26
CA GLN A 62 0.69 -6.71 17.83
C GLN A 62 0.16 -5.46 17.12
N VAL A 63 0.41 -4.27 17.68
CA VAL A 63 0.01 -2.99 17.09
C VAL A 63 0.67 -2.78 15.73
N VAL A 64 1.96 -3.08 15.59
CA VAL A 64 2.67 -3.02 14.31
C VAL A 64 2.03 -3.96 13.29
N HIS A 65 1.74 -5.20 13.71
CA HIS A 65 1.10 -6.18 12.84
C HIS A 65 -0.30 -5.72 12.38
N GLU A 66 -1.12 -5.23 13.30
CA GLU A 66 -2.46 -4.71 13.00
C GLU A 66 -2.41 -3.48 12.08
N LEU A 67 -1.48 -2.57 12.34
CA LEU A 67 -1.28 -1.36 11.53
C LEU A 67 -0.87 -1.71 10.10
N ASN A 68 0.14 -2.57 9.95
CA ASN A 68 0.58 -3.04 8.63
C ASN A 68 -0.56 -3.74 7.88
N HIS A 69 -1.31 -4.62 8.57
CA HIS A 69 -2.47 -5.29 7.99
C HIS A 69 -3.52 -4.28 7.51
N HIS A 70 -3.83 -3.27 8.32
CA HIS A 70 -4.83 -2.26 8.00
C HIS A 70 -4.41 -1.35 6.84
N LEU A 71 -3.14 -0.94 6.80
CA LEU A 71 -2.58 -0.14 5.71
C LEU A 71 -2.61 -0.89 4.37
N HIS A 72 -2.20 -2.17 4.37
CA HIS A 72 -2.30 -3.02 3.20
C HIS A 72 -3.75 -3.21 2.76
N LYS A 73 -4.67 -3.40 3.71
CA LYS A 73 -6.11 -3.51 3.42
C LYS A 73 -6.63 -2.22 2.76
N GLN A 74 -6.34 -1.05 3.33
CA GLN A 74 -6.82 0.23 2.77
C GLN A 74 -6.21 0.54 1.39
N THR A 75 -4.92 0.28 1.19
CA THR A 75 -4.22 0.52 -0.08
C THR A 75 -4.65 -0.49 -1.16
N GLY A 76 -4.80 -1.76 -0.80
CA GLY A 76 -5.34 -2.82 -1.66
C GLY A 76 -6.78 -2.53 -2.10
N ILE A 77 -7.64 -2.08 -1.19
CA ILE A 77 -9.04 -1.72 -1.52
C ILE A 77 -9.09 -0.59 -2.56
N LYS A 78 -8.25 0.45 -2.43
CA LYS A 78 -8.16 1.54 -3.42
C LYS A 78 -7.68 1.04 -4.79
N LYS A 79 -6.71 0.11 -4.81
CA LYS A 79 -6.23 -0.54 -6.04
C LYS A 79 -7.34 -1.37 -6.71
N HIS A 80 -8.07 -2.17 -5.95
CA HIS A 80 -9.21 -2.95 -6.45
C HIS A 80 -10.37 -2.08 -6.95
N ARG A 81 -10.71 -0.98 -6.25
CA ARG A 81 -11.72 -0.01 -6.74
C ARG A 81 -11.32 0.64 -8.06
N LYS A 82 -10.04 1.01 -8.22
CA LYS A 82 -9.52 1.59 -9.48
C LYS A 82 -9.55 0.56 -10.62
N HIS A 83 -9.29 -0.71 -10.33
CA HIS A 83 -9.35 -1.79 -11.33
C HIS A 83 -10.77 -2.13 -11.77
N ARG A 84 -11.75 -2.13 -10.86
CA ARG A 84 -13.16 -2.37 -11.21
C ARG A 84 -13.76 -1.28 -12.11
N ARG A 85 -13.31 -0.03 -12.02
CA ARG A 85 -13.74 1.04 -12.95
C ARG A 85 -13.28 0.80 -14.40
N LYS A 86 -12.07 0.26 -14.60
CA LYS A 86 -11.56 -0.07 -15.95
C LYS A 86 -12.31 -1.20 -16.64
N MET A 87 -12.98 -2.07 -15.89
CA MET A 87 -13.70 -3.22 -16.46
C MET A 87 -15.06 -2.84 -17.04
N ASN A 88 -15.61 -1.68 -16.68
CA ASN A 88 -16.90 -1.21 -17.20
C ASN A 88 -16.77 -0.44 -18.53
N GLU A 89 -15.57 0.05 -18.89
CA GLU A 89 -15.37 0.80 -20.15
C GLU A 89 -15.42 -0.12 -21.37
N GLN A 90 -15.01 -1.38 -21.26
CA GLN A 90 -15.01 -2.34 -22.38
C GLN A 90 -16.44 -2.69 -22.85
N GLY A 91 -17.41 -2.74 -21.93
CA GLY A 91 -18.80 -3.05 -22.26
C GLY A 91 -19.46 -1.98 -23.13
N LEU A 92 -19.20 -0.70 -22.86
CA LEU A 92 -19.76 0.42 -23.63
C LEU A 92 -19.25 0.43 -25.08
N ILE A 93 -17.99 0.05 -25.29
CA ILE A 93 -17.38 -0.04 -26.63
C ILE A 93 -18.07 -1.13 -27.46
N ILE A 94 -18.32 -2.31 -26.87
CA ILE A 94 -19.00 -3.43 -27.56
C ILE A 94 -20.43 -3.04 -27.95
N VAL A 95 -21.17 -2.37 -27.04
CA VAL A 95 -22.53 -1.89 -27.33
C VAL A 95 -22.54 -0.88 -28.46
N ALA A 96 -21.59 0.06 -28.50
CA ALA A 96 -21.48 1.03 -29.58
C ALA A 96 -21.26 0.39 -30.96
N ILE A 97 -20.40 -0.64 -31.02
CA ILE A 97 -20.15 -1.39 -32.27
C ILE A 97 -21.42 -2.09 -32.76
N ILE A 98 -22.17 -2.75 -31.87
CA ILE A 98 -23.42 -3.43 -32.21
C ILE A 98 -24.44 -2.43 -32.77
N VAL A 99 -24.59 -1.26 -32.15
CA VAL A 99 -25.52 -0.22 -32.61
C VAL A 99 -25.15 0.28 -34.02
N ILE A 100 -23.85 0.49 -34.29
CA ILE A 100 -23.38 0.90 -35.62
C ILE A 100 -23.69 -0.17 -36.68
N LEU A 101 -23.45 -1.45 -36.37
CA LEU A 101 -23.77 -2.55 -37.28
C LEU A 101 -25.28 -2.65 -37.56
N LEU A 102 -26.12 -2.46 -36.54
CA LEU A 102 -27.57 -2.42 -36.72
C LEU A 102 -28.00 -1.25 -37.60
N LEU A 103 -27.42 -0.06 -37.42
CA LEU A 103 -27.72 1.10 -38.27
C LEU A 103 -27.37 0.86 -39.74
N ILE A 104 -26.23 0.21 -40.01
CA ILE A 104 -25.83 -0.15 -41.38
C ILE A 104 -26.82 -1.17 -41.97
N MET A 105 -27.21 -2.17 -41.18
CA MET A 105 -28.18 -3.19 -41.61
C MET A 105 -29.56 -2.57 -41.91
N PHE A 106 -30.03 -1.67 -41.05
CA PHE A 106 -31.28 -0.92 -41.26
C PHE A 106 -31.20 -0.01 -42.49
N GLY A 107 -30.10 0.70 -42.68
CA GLY A 107 -29.88 1.53 -43.85
C GLY A 107 -29.95 0.71 -45.15
N TYR A 108 -29.31 -0.46 -45.18
CA TYR A 108 -29.39 -1.37 -46.31
C TYR A 108 -30.82 -1.88 -46.55
N PHE A 109 -31.54 -2.22 -45.49
CA PHE A 109 -32.93 -2.70 -45.59
C PHE A 109 -33.86 -1.64 -46.20
N VAL A 110 -33.76 -0.39 -45.76
CA VAL A 110 -34.57 0.71 -46.30
C VAL A 110 -34.25 0.95 -47.78
N ILE A 111 -32.97 0.94 -48.17
CA ILE A 111 -32.57 1.13 -49.58
C ILE A 111 -33.07 -0.04 -50.45
N LYS A 112 -33.08 -1.26 -49.92
CA LYS A 112 -33.59 -2.43 -50.63
C LYS A 112 -35.12 -2.40 -50.79
N GLU A 113 -35.85 -1.94 -49.78
CA GLU A 113 -37.32 -1.81 -49.87
C GLU A 113 -37.75 -0.65 -50.79
N LEU A 114 -36.91 0.39 -50.89
CA LEU A 114 -37.18 1.57 -51.73
C LEU A 114 -36.80 1.38 -53.21
N ARG A 115 -36.16 0.26 -53.59
CA ARG A 115 -35.74 -0.06 -54.96
C ARG A 115 -36.51 -1.25 -55.51
#